data_AF-A0A846C4D8-F1
#
_entry.id   AF-A0A846C4D8-F1
#
_cell.length_a   1.000
_cell.length_b   1.000
_cell.length_c   1.000
_cell.angle_alpha   90.00
_cell.angle_beta   90.00
_cell.angle_gamma   90.00
#
_symmetry.space_group_name_H-M   'P 1'
#
loop_
_entity.id
_entity.type
_entity.pdbx_description
1 polymer ?
#
loop_
_entity_poly.entity_id
_entity_poly.type
_entity_poly.pdbx_seq_one_letter_code
_entity_poly.pdbx_strand_id
1 'polypeptide(L)'
;MLFFLKIFISIITIISTVSDDLFLPNSIFVTINNQIIVRRRKPRRPRRQIREQIKPSQTPKKKSTCPENSDNLEIIVAALVLDLPSYVNREIQRDRLPNEDYLKRNIVIAGRPEFEPLPIDDTPFRKENINQIFLTTLERQYRDSQVVELQQFHWLFMRQNQTQWELVNMFSIEESLPENIPPQPEDSSNGVFAKGIRAWLKGCYFQGKGRIEQERGGRLKKE
;
A
#
# COMPACT_ATOMS: atom_id res chain seq x y z
N MET A 1 -11.15 65.48 0.30
CA MET A 1 -12.04 64.31 0.09
C MET A 1 -12.46 64.14 -1.38
N LEU A 2 -11.55 64.35 -2.35
CA LEU A 2 -11.83 64.31 -3.79
C LEU A 2 -10.79 63.50 -4.61
N PHE A 3 -9.77 62.94 -3.97
CA PHE A 3 -8.75 62.12 -4.62
C PHE A 3 -9.08 60.61 -4.65
N PHE A 4 -9.82 60.10 -3.65
CA PHE A 4 -10.18 58.68 -3.59
C PHE A 4 -11.34 58.29 -4.54
N LEU A 5 -12.18 59.25 -4.96
CA LEU A 5 -13.30 58.97 -5.87
C LEU A 5 -12.87 58.83 -7.35
N LYS A 6 -11.73 59.41 -7.75
CA LYS A 6 -11.20 59.27 -9.11
C LYS A 6 -10.50 57.93 -9.35
N ILE A 7 -9.93 57.32 -8.31
CA ILE A 7 -9.25 56.02 -8.42
C ILE A 7 -10.28 54.89 -8.61
N PHE A 8 -11.43 54.96 -7.94
CA PHE A 8 -12.48 53.93 -8.08
C PHE A 8 -13.18 53.92 -9.45
N ILE A 9 -13.39 55.09 -10.06
CA ILE A 9 -14.03 55.19 -11.39
C ILE A 9 -13.11 54.68 -12.52
N SER A 10 -11.79 54.79 -12.33
CA SER A 10 -10.81 54.27 -13.30
C SER A 10 -10.61 52.75 -13.24
N ILE A 11 -10.96 52.10 -12.11
CA ILE A 11 -10.85 50.63 -11.97
C ILE A 11 -12.12 49.95 -12.52
N ILE A 12 -13.30 50.55 -12.35
CA ILE A 12 -14.57 49.99 -12.86
C ILE A 12 -14.65 50.04 -14.40
N THR A 13 -13.98 50.99 -15.05
CA THR A 13 -13.96 51.10 -16.52
C THR A 13 -13.07 50.07 -17.22
N ILE A 14 -12.16 49.38 -16.50
CA ILE A 14 -11.34 48.31 -17.08
C ILE A 14 -12.13 46.98 -17.14
N ILE A 15 -13.23 46.84 -16.38
CA ILE A 15 -13.96 45.56 -16.28
C ILE A 15 -15.02 45.40 -17.39
N SER A 16 -15.43 46.44 -18.10
CA SER A 16 -16.65 46.38 -18.94
C SER A 16 -16.48 46.45 -20.46
N THR A 17 -15.29 46.20 -21.02
CA THR A 17 -15.12 46.19 -22.51
C THR A 17 -14.33 45.00 -23.04
N VAL A 18 -14.80 43.78 -22.79
CA VAL A 18 -14.56 42.62 -23.68
C VAL A 18 -15.84 41.77 -23.62
N SER A 19 -16.89 42.18 -24.33
CA SER A 19 -17.34 41.55 -25.58
C SER A 19 -17.37 40.02 -25.53
N ASP A 20 -18.60 39.54 -25.54
CA ASP A 20 -19.04 38.19 -25.85
C ASP A 20 -18.44 37.65 -27.16
N ASP A 21 -18.31 36.32 -27.15
CA ASP A 21 -18.43 35.43 -28.29
C ASP A 21 -17.40 35.54 -29.42
N LEU A 22 -16.40 34.65 -29.36
CA LEU A 22 -16.29 33.46 -30.21
C LEU A 22 -14.87 32.87 -30.07
N PHE A 23 -14.74 31.56 -30.30
CA PHE A 23 -13.50 30.78 -30.53
C PHE A 23 -12.90 29.97 -29.36
N LEU A 24 -13.39 28.73 -29.25
CA LEU A 24 -12.67 27.44 -29.14
C LEU A 24 -11.39 27.34 -28.24
N PRO A 25 -11.36 26.41 -27.26
CA PRO A 25 -10.39 26.41 -26.16
C PRO A 25 -9.08 25.64 -26.44
N ASN A 26 -8.33 25.92 -27.52
CA ASN A 26 -7.14 25.08 -27.84
C ASN A 26 -5.97 25.74 -28.63
N SER A 27 -5.60 26.99 -28.36
CA SER A 27 -4.37 27.59 -28.93
C SER A 27 -3.55 28.38 -27.93
N ILE A 28 -2.23 28.16 -27.92
CA ILE A 28 -1.23 28.93 -27.16
C ILE A 28 -0.59 29.91 -28.14
N PHE A 29 -0.59 31.19 -27.80
CA PHE A 29 0.08 32.25 -28.55
C PHE A 29 1.40 32.60 -27.87
N VAL A 30 2.48 32.73 -28.65
CA VAL A 30 3.78 33.23 -28.18
C VAL A 30 4.21 34.35 -29.11
N THR A 31 4.59 35.49 -28.56
CA THR A 31 5.03 36.69 -29.30
C THR A 31 6.55 36.81 -29.24
N ILE A 32 7.19 36.92 -30.41
CA ILE A 32 8.56 37.42 -30.56
C ILE A 32 8.56 38.39 -31.75
N ASN A 33 9.06 39.61 -31.54
CA ASN A 33 9.25 40.68 -32.55
C ASN A 33 8.00 41.06 -33.37
N ASN A 34 6.87 41.33 -32.71
CA ASN A 34 5.66 41.95 -33.29
C ASN A 34 5.10 41.32 -34.59
N GLN A 35 5.42 40.06 -34.87
CA GLN A 35 4.78 39.27 -35.92
C GLN A 35 4.05 38.08 -35.29
N ILE A 36 2.75 38.01 -35.52
CA ILE A 36 1.90 36.90 -35.04
C ILE A 36 2.20 35.68 -35.92
N ILE A 37 3.01 34.75 -35.41
CA ILE A 37 3.24 33.46 -36.07
C ILE A 37 2.19 32.47 -35.57
N VAL A 38 1.19 32.18 -36.42
CA VAL A 38 0.20 31.15 -36.15
C VAL A 38 0.83 29.77 -36.38
N ARG A 39 1.36 29.15 -35.32
CA ARG A 39 1.72 27.74 -35.36
C ARG A 39 0.46 26.88 -35.25
N ARG A 40 -0.09 26.49 -36.40
CA ARG A 40 -1.11 25.43 -36.45
C ARG A 40 -0.50 24.15 -35.84
N ARG A 41 -1.00 23.73 -34.67
CA ARG A 41 -0.72 22.37 -34.19
C ARG A 41 -1.23 21.41 -35.26
N LYS A 42 -0.34 20.54 -35.79
CA LYS A 42 -0.75 19.46 -36.70
C LYS A 42 -1.94 18.73 -36.06
N PRO A 43 -2.99 18.39 -36.84
CA PRO A 43 -4.11 17.64 -36.30
C PRO A 43 -3.59 16.40 -35.60
N ARG A 44 -4.10 16.12 -34.39
CA ARG A 44 -3.84 14.85 -33.71
C ARG A 44 -4.13 13.75 -34.72
N ARG A 45 -3.09 13.00 -35.12
CA ARG A 45 -3.29 11.78 -35.92
C ARG A 45 -4.38 10.97 -35.21
N PRO A 46 -5.38 10.44 -35.94
CA PRO A 46 -6.33 9.51 -35.33
C PRO A 46 -5.49 8.43 -34.64
N ARG A 47 -5.82 8.17 -33.37
CA ARG A 47 -5.18 7.15 -32.55
C ARG A 47 -5.29 5.85 -33.34
N ARG A 48 -4.23 5.47 -34.05
CA ARG A 48 -4.13 4.18 -34.70
C ARG A 48 -4.41 3.20 -33.57
N GLN A 49 -5.55 2.50 -33.62
CA GLN A 49 -5.77 1.37 -32.75
C GLN A 49 -4.77 0.32 -33.20
N ILE A 50 -3.54 0.45 -32.73
CA ILE A 50 -2.66 -0.68 -32.59
C ILE A 50 -3.33 -1.47 -31.47
N ARG A 51 -4.30 -2.32 -31.86
CA ARG A 51 -4.53 -3.60 -31.19
C ARG A 51 -3.25 -4.41 -31.39
N GLU A 52 -2.15 -3.95 -30.80
CA GLU A 52 -1.23 -4.93 -30.27
C GLU A 52 -2.07 -5.60 -29.22
N GLN A 53 -2.43 -6.85 -29.51
CA GLN A 53 -2.73 -7.77 -28.44
C GLN A 53 -1.49 -7.75 -27.55
N ILE A 54 -1.49 -6.86 -26.56
CA ILE A 54 -0.77 -7.09 -25.34
C ILE A 54 -1.49 -8.31 -24.77
N LYS A 55 -1.12 -9.48 -25.29
CA LYS A 55 -1.36 -10.74 -24.62
C LYS A 55 -0.82 -10.45 -23.23
N PRO A 56 -1.67 -10.43 -22.17
CA PRO A 56 -1.17 -10.15 -20.84
C PRO A 56 0.02 -11.09 -20.68
N SER A 57 1.21 -10.51 -20.54
CA SER A 57 2.37 -11.30 -20.17
C SER A 57 1.93 -11.90 -18.86
N GLN A 58 1.55 -13.17 -18.90
CA GLN A 58 1.25 -13.95 -17.72
C GLN A 58 2.60 -14.14 -17.05
N THR A 59 3.16 -13.06 -16.47
CA THR A 59 4.01 -13.23 -15.32
C THR A 59 3.14 -14.06 -14.38
N PRO A 60 3.48 -15.32 -14.12
CA PRO A 60 2.66 -16.15 -13.27
C PRO A 60 2.43 -15.34 -12.01
N LYS A 61 1.17 -15.05 -11.67
CA LYS A 61 0.83 -14.47 -10.36
C LYS A 61 1.62 -15.31 -9.37
N LYS A 62 2.62 -14.71 -8.70
CA LYS A 62 3.44 -15.42 -7.72
C LYS A 62 2.43 -16.06 -6.78
N LYS A 63 2.28 -17.39 -6.88
CA LYS A 63 1.36 -18.12 -6.01
C LYS A 63 1.87 -17.84 -4.61
N SER A 64 0.99 -17.43 -3.69
CA SER A 64 1.37 -17.26 -2.29
C SER A 64 2.11 -18.51 -1.85
N THR A 65 3.28 -18.32 -1.24
CA THR A 65 4.22 -19.41 -0.93
C THR A 65 3.78 -20.14 0.33
N CYS A 66 2.46 -20.37 0.48
CA CYS A 66 1.91 -21.03 1.65
C CYS A 66 2.39 -22.50 1.65
N PRO A 67 3.08 -22.95 2.70
CA PRO A 67 3.51 -24.33 2.83
C PRO A 67 2.28 -25.21 3.12
N GLU A 68 2.07 -26.22 2.29
CA GLU A 68 0.90 -27.10 2.40
C GLU A 68 0.95 -27.91 3.70
N ASN A 69 -0.14 -27.86 4.49
CA ASN A 69 -0.34 -28.66 5.70
C ASN A 69 0.80 -28.60 6.74
N SER A 70 1.54 -27.50 6.79
CA SER A 70 2.59 -27.32 7.80
C SER A 70 2.00 -26.81 9.11
N ASP A 71 2.06 -27.65 10.15
CA ASP A 71 1.76 -27.24 11.53
C ASP A 71 2.94 -26.50 12.18
N ASN A 72 4.13 -26.58 11.58
CA ASN A 72 5.33 -25.90 12.09
C ASN A 72 5.22 -24.37 11.91
N LEU A 73 5.25 -23.66 13.04
CA LEU A 73 5.15 -22.20 13.11
C LEU A 73 6.25 -21.50 12.32
N GLU A 74 7.50 -21.95 12.43
CA GLU A 74 8.64 -21.31 11.78
C GLU A 74 8.53 -21.35 10.26
N ILE A 75 8.08 -22.48 9.72
CA ILE A 75 7.85 -22.68 8.28
C ILE A 75 6.73 -21.74 7.79
N ILE A 76 5.64 -21.63 8.57
CA ILE A 76 4.51 -20.75 8.25
C ILE A 76 4.93 -19.28 8.28
N VAL A 77 5.65 -18.85 9.33
CA VAL A 77 6.09 -17.46 9.49
C VAL A 77 7.15 -17.10 8.44
N ALA A 78 8.08 -18.00 8.12
CA ALA A 78 9.06 -17.76 7.06
C ALA A 78 8.37 -17.52 5.70
N ALA A 79 7.33 -18.29 5.38
CA ALA A 79 6.52 -18.07 4.20
C ALA A 79 5.72 -16.77 4.25
N LEU A 80 5.13 -16.43 5.41
CA LEU A 80 4.41 -15.18 5.64
C LEU A 80 5.31 -13.98 5.34
N VAL A 81 6.52 -13.94 5.90
CA VAL A 81 7.48 -12.84 5.76
C VAL A 81 7.79 -12.53 4.29
N LEU A 82 7.93 -13.56 3.44
CA LEU A 82 8.20 -13.38 2.00
C LEU A 82 7.06 -12.67 1.26
N ASP A 83 5.82 -12.93 1.65
CA ASP A 83 4.63 -12.36 1.03
C ASP A 83 4.11 -11.11 1.76
N LEU A 84 4.61 -10.85 2.98
CA LEU A 84 4.09 -9.83 3.89
C LEU A 84 4.01 -8.44 3.25
N PRO A 85 5.06 -7.91 2.56
CA PRO A 85 4.96 -6.61 1.92
C PRO A 85 3.80 -6.52 0.92
N SER A 86 3.53 -7.60 0.16
CA SER A 86 2.43 -7.62 -0.82
C SER A 86 1.05 -7.56 -0.15
N TYR A 87 0.88 -8.25 0.98
CA TYR A 87 -0.39 -8.28 1.71
C TYR A 87 -0.62 -6.98 2.48
N VAL A 88 0.39 -6.49 3.19
CA VAL A 88 0.29 -5.23 3.95
C VAL A 88 0.09 -4.04 3.01
N ASN A 89 0.82 -3.95 1.90
CA ASN A 89 0.64 -2.86 0.93
C ASN A 89 -0.77 -2.81 0.36
N ARG A 90 -1.42 -3.97 0.17
CA ARG A 90 -2.82 -4.03 -0.25
C ARG A 90 -3.74 -3.43 0.81
N GLU A 91 -3.51 -3.75 2.07
CA GLU A 91 -4.31 -3.19 3.17
C GLU A 91 -4.04 -1.69 3.36
N ILE A 92 -2.79 -1.23 3.21
CA ILE A 92 -2.47 0.20 3.16
C ILE A 92 -3.30 0.89 2.06
N GLN A 93 -3.39 0.33 0.85
CA GLN A 93 -4.21 0.93 -0.21
C GLN A 93 -5.71 0.96 0.12
N ARG A 94 -6.20 -0.06 0.85
CA ARG A 94 -7.62 -0.16 1.24
C ARG A 94 -7.99 0.80 2.36
N ASP A 95 -7.05 1.05 3.28
CA ASP A 95 -7.22 1.91 4.44
C ASP A 95 -7.04 3.41 4.09
N ARG A 96 -6.50 3.72 2.90
CA ARG A 96 -6.29 5.09 2.44
C ARG A 96 -7.60 5.87 2.36
N LEU A 97 -7.61 7.02 3.04
CA LEU A 97 -8.68 8.00 2.89
C LEU A 97 -8.46 8.85 1.63
N PRO A 98 -9.52 9.26 0.91
CA PRO A 98 -9.42 9.97 -0.37
C PRO A 98 -8.61 11.27 -0.36
N ASN A 99 -8.47 11.91 0.81
CA ASN A 99 -7.81 13.20 0.97
C ASN A 99 -6.45 13.11 1.68
N GLU A 100 -5.96 11.90 2.00
CA GLU A 100 -4.64 11.67 2.57
C GLU A 100 -3.59 11.49 1.46
N ASP A 101 -3.36 12.54 0.67
CA ASP A 101 -2.30 12.51 -0.36
C ASP A 101 -0.89 12.58 0.26
N TYR A 102 -0.79 12.96 1.54
CA TYR A 102 0.46 13.27 2.26
C TYR A 102 1.23 12.07 2.81
N LEU A 103 0.67 10.87 2.83
CA LEU A 103 1.35 9.67 3.33
C LEU A 103 1.19 8.50 2.37
N LYS A 104 1.74 8.66 1.15
CA LYS A 104 2.02 7.51 0.31
C LYS A 104 3.10 6.71 1.03
N ARG A 105 2.69 5.65 1.72
CA ARG A 105 3.60 4.68 2.33
C ARG A 105 3.49 3.31 1.67
N ASN A 106 4.57 2.56 1.72
CA ASN A 106 4.61 1.16 1.35
C ASN A 106 5.70 0.41 2.12
N ILE A 107 5.41 -0.83 2.44
CA ILE A 107 6.38 -1.77 2.99
C ILE A 107 7.26 -2.25 1.83
N VAL A 108 8.56 -2.13 2.01
CA VAL A 108 9.57 -2.51 1.02
C VAL A 108 9.99 -3.96 1.24
N ILE A 109 10.31 -4.30 2.49
CA ILE A 109 10.82 -5.61 2.88
C ILE A 109 10.43 -5.93 4.31
N ALA A 110 10.31 -7.23 4.61
CA ALA A 110 10.21 -7.77 5.95
C ALA A 110 11.49 -8.56 6.27
N GLY A 111 12.03 -8.34 7.46
CA GLY A 111 13.25 -8.96 7.96
C GLY A 111 13.05 -10.40 8.41
N ARG A 112 14.12 -11.02 8.90
CA ARG A 112 14.10 -12.39 9.42
C ARG A 112 13.25 -12.46 10.70
N PRO A 113 12.36 -13.46 10.83
CA PRO A 113 11.60 -13.65 12.06
C PRO A 113 12.48 -14.20 13.19
N GLU A 114 12.20 -13.76 14.41
CA GLU A 114 12.80 -14.25 15.64
C GLU A 114 11.70 -14.85 16.54
N PHE A 115 12.00 -15.99 17.16
CA PHE A 115 11.04 -16.77 17.97
C PHE A 115 11.43 -16.84 19.44
N GLU A 116 12.56 -16.23 19.81
CA GLU A 116 12.97 -16.13 21.20
C GLU A 116 12.04 -15.13 21.90
N PRO A 117 11.31 -15.55 22.95
CA PRO A 117 10.42 -14.65 23.67
C PRO A 117 11.24 -13.56 24.37
N LEU A 118 10.60 -12.42 24.61
CA LEU A 118 11.22 -11.38 25.43
C LEU A 118 11.54 -11.94 26.83
N PRO A 119 12.62 -11.47 27.49
CA PRO A 119 13.01 -11.92 28.84
C PRO A 119 12.07 -11.31 29.90
N ILE A 120 10.78 -11.61 29.79
CA ILE A 120 9.69 -11.22 30.67
C ILE A 120 9.00 -12.48 31.20
N ASP A 121 8.18 -12.36 32.25
CA ASP A 121 7.35 -13.48 32.71
C ASP A 121 6.30 -13.80 31.62
N ASP A 122 6.56 -14.88 30.88
CA ASP A 122 5.75 -15.36 29.77
C ASP A 122 4.82 -16.51 30.16
N THR A 123 4.74 -16.85 31.46
CA THR A 123 3.88 -17.91 31.98
C THR A 123 2.41 -17.80 31.54
N PRO A 124 1.75 -16.62 31.45
CA PRO A 124 0.39 -16.54 30.94
C PRO A 124 0.29 -16.94 29.45
N PHE A 125 1.24 -16.50 28.61
CA PHE A 125 1.23 -16.82 27.18
C PHE A 125 1.48 -18.31 26.93
N ARG A 126 2.39 -18.92 27.68
CA ARG A 126 2.67 -20.37 27.57
C ARG A 126 1.47 -21.22 27.97
N LYS A 127 0.74 -20.84 29.03
CA LYS A 127 -0.48 -21.55 29.47
C LYS A 127 -1.57 -21.53 28.41
N GLU A 128 -1.65 -20.46 27.62
CA GLU A 128 -2.63 -20.29 26.56
C GLU A 128 -2.16 -20.81 25.18
N ASN A 129 -0.99 -21.46 25.12
CA ASN A 129 -0.34 -21.90 23.88
C ASN A 129 -0.15 -20.76 22.86
N ILE A 130 0.16 -19.56 23.36
CA ILE A 130 0.47 -18.38 22.55
C ILE A 130 1.97 -18.33 22.32
N ASN A 131 2.35 -18.26 21.05
CA ASN A 131 3.72 -18.14 20.58
C ASN A 131 4.01 -16.69 20.23
N GLN A 132 5.11 -16.17 20.77
CA GLN A 132 5.58 -14.83 20.48
C GLN A 132 6.56 -14.88 19.29
N ILE A 133 6.36 -13.99 18.32
CA ILE A 133 7.24 -13.84 17.16
C ILE A 133 7.59 -12.36 17.02
N PHE A 134 8.87 -12.07 16.84
CA PHE A 134 9.35 -10.74 16.55
C PHE A 134 9.69 -10.58 15.07
N LEU A 135 9.22 -9.49 14.46
CA LEU A 135 9.46 -9.13 13.07
C LEU A 135 9.96 -7.70 12.97
N THR A 136 10.85 -7.46 12.00
CA THR A 136 11.22 -6.11 11.55
C THR A 136 10.70 -5.87 10.14
N THR A 137 10.27 -4.66 9.83
CA THR A 137 9.94 -4.28 8.45
C THR A 137 10.52 -2.91 8.11
N LEU A 138 10.79 -2.70 6.82
CA LEU A 138 11.23 -1.41 6.30
C LEU A 138 10.06 -0.76 5.56
N GLU A 139 9.58 0.35 6.09
CA GLU A 139 8.57 1.19 5.46
C GLU A 139 9.24 2.34 4.71
N ARG A 140 8.78 2.59 3.49
CA ARG A 140 9.13 3.79 2.73
C ARG A 140 7.94 4.72 2.69
N GLN A 141 8.14 5.96 3.09
CA GLN A 141 7.16 7.04 3.04
C GLN A 141 7.59 8.10 2.03
N TYR A 142 6.64 8.54 1.21
CA TYR A 142 6.80 9.66 0.29
C TYR A 142 6.04 10.85 0.88
N ARG A 143 6.78 11.86 1.35
CA ARG A 143 6.23 13.11 1.90
C ARG A 143 6.73 14.26 1.02
N ASP A 144 5.80 14.96 0.37
CA ASP A 144 6.08 16.04 -0.58
C ASP A 144 7.09 15.65 -1.68
N SER A 145 8.36 16.01 -1.49
CA SER A 145 9.49 15.76 -2.40
C SER A 145 10.60 14.91 -1.77
N GLN A 146 10.34 14.35 -0.59
CA GLN A 146 11.28 13.54 0.16
C GLN A 146 10.82 12.08 0.26
N VAL A 147 11.81 11.20 0.28
CA VAL A 147 11.62 9.77 0.57
C VAL A 147 12.31 9.50 1.89
N VAL A 148 11.54 9.01 2.86
CA VAL A 148 12.03 8.60 4.18
C VAL A 148 11.84 7.10 4.30
N GLU A 149 12.85 6.41 4.81
CA GLU A 149 12.76 4.99 5.15
C GLU A 149 12.80 4.85 6.67
N LEU A 150 11.85 4.11 7.22
CA LEU A 150 11.66 3.92 8.65
C LEU A 150 11.60 2.43 8.95
N GLN A 151 12.30 1.97 9.99
CA GLN A 151 12.10 0.62 10.49
C GLN A 151 10.86 0.56 11.38
N GLN A 152 10.12 -0.53 11.27
CA GLN A 152 9.06 -0.87 12.20
C GLN A 152 9.36 -2.23 12.83
N PHE A 153 9.08 -2.31 14.12
CA PHE A 153 9.31 -3.47 14.98
C PHE A 153 7.96 -4.00 15.41
N HIS A 154 7.72 -5.30 15.25
CA HIS A 154 6.42 -5.91 15.51
C HIS A 154 6.56 -7.14 16.38
N TRP A 155 5.74 -7.22 17.43
CA TRP A 155 5.54 -8.43 18.22
C TRP A 155 4.20 -9.04 17.88
N LEU A 156 4.24 -10.22 17.28
CA LEU A 156 3.07 -11.00 16.90
C LEU A 156 2.83 -12.06 17.95
N PHE A 157 1.57 -12.22 18.35
CA PHE A 157 1.13 -13.25 19.28
C PHE A 157 0.24 -14.22 18.51
N MET A 158 0.75 -15.41 18.24
CA MET A 158 0.09 -16.39 17.40
C MET A 158 -0.25 -17.65 18.16
N ARG A 159 -1.42 -18.22 17.88
CA ARG A 159 -1.87 -19.47 18.48
C ARG A 159 -2.31 -20.42 17.39
N GLN A 160 -1.98 -21.69 17.56
CA GLN A 160 -2.51 -22.74 16.70
C GLN A 160 -3.89 -23.14 17.22
N ASN A 161 -4.91 -22.94 16.40
CA ASN A 161 -6.19 -23.62 16.55
C ASN A 161 -6.12 -24.98 15.83
N GLN A 162 -7.13 -25.85 16.00
CA GLN A 162 -7.19 -27.25 15.55
C GLN A 162 -6.45 -27.58 14.24
N THR A 163 -6.49 -26.70 13.24
CA THR A 163 -5.80 -26.89 11.95
C THR A 163 -5.16 -25.62 11.38
N GLN A 164 -5.18 -24.50 12.11
CA GLN A 164 -4.85 -23.19 11.56
C GLN A 164 -4.19 -22.28 12.59
N TRP A 165 -3.14 -21.58 12.14
CA TRP A 165 -2.52 -20.50 12.89
C TRP A 165 -3.37 -19.23 12.80
N GLU A 166 -3.58 -18.62 13.96
CA GLU A 166 -4.32 -17.37 14.12
C GLU A 166 -3.44 -16.31 14.78
N LEU A 167 -3.53 -15.08 14.29
CA LEU A 167 -2.99 -13.90 14.98
C LEU A 167 -3.97 -13.47 16.08
N VAL A 168 -3.55 -13.60 17.34
CA VAL A 168 -4.33 -13.23 18.52
C VAL A 168 -4.21 -11.72 18.77
N ASN A 169 -2.98 -11.24 18.91
CA ASN A 169 -2.65 -9.86 19.25
C ASN A 169 -1.38 -9.42 18.51
N MET A 170 -1.15 -8.11 18.38
CA MET A 170 0.06 -7.56 17.79
C MET A 170 0.42 -6.20 18.39
N PHE A 171 1.66 -6.01 18.80
CA PHE A 171 2.21 -4.70 19.19
C PHE A 171 3.23 -4.23 18.18
N SER A 172 3.33 -2.91 17.99
CA SER A 172 4.32 -2.34 17.08
C SER A 172 4.99 -1.10 17.67
N ILE A 173 6.25 -0.89 17.27
CA ILE A 173 7.01 0.35 17.46
C ILE A 173 7.46 0.83 16.09
N GLU A 174 7.33 2.12 15.82
CA GLU A 174 8.00 2.78 14.71
C GLU A 174 9.32 3.38 15.21
N GLU A 175 10.38 3.24 14.41
CA GLU A 175 11.64 3.93 14.66
C GLU A 175 11.40 5.44 14.65
N SER A 176 11.60 6.09 15.79
CA SER A 176 11.53 7.54 15.91
C SER A 176 12.90 8.18 15.71
N LEU A 177 12.90 9.38 15.11
CA LEU A 177 14.04 10.29 15.17
C LEU A 177 14.36 10.62 16.65
N PRO A 178 15.58 11.06 16.98
CA PRO A 178 16.04 11.21 18.36
C PRO A 178 15.34 12.39 19.06
N GLU A 179 14.10 12.18 19.47
CA GLU A 179 13.44 12.93 20.55
C GLU A 179 13.59 12.13 21.85
N ASN A 180 13.71 12.84 22.97
CA ASN A 180 14.13 12.31 24.28
C ASN A 180 13.18 11.28 24.94
N ILE A 181 12.22 10.72 24.21
CA ILE A 181 11.26 9.73 24.70
C ILE A 181 11.40 8.47 23.84
N PRO A 182 11.78 7.32 24.42
CA PRO A 182 11.81 6.07 23.67
C PRO A 182 10.38 5.72 23.23
N PRO A 183 10.18 5.34 21.96
CA PRO A 183 8.85 4.99 21.46
C PRO A 183 8.34 3.76 22.21
N GLN A 184 7.09 3.81 22.65
CA GLN A 184 6.46 2.71 23.39
C GLN A 184 5.75 1.76 22.41
N PRO A 185 5.76 0.44 22.66
CA PRO A 185 4.94 -0.47 21.88
C PRO A 185 3.46 -0.15 22.02
N GLU A 186 2.79 0.05 20.89
CA GLU A 186 1.36 0.32 20.82
C GLU A 186 0.60 -0.91 20.31
N ASP A 187 -0.63 -1.12 20.81
CA ASP A 187 -1.51 -2.16 20.27
C ASP A 187 -1.86 -1.83 18.82
N SER A 188 -1.46 -2.74 17.94
CA SER A 188 -1.57 -2.65 16.48
C SER A 188 -2.40 -3.80 15.90
N SER A 189 -3.16 -4.52 16.74
CA SER A 189 -4.00 -5.66 16.37
C SER A 189 -5.04 -5.38 15.29
N ASN A 190 -5.47 -4.12 15.18
CA ASN A 190 -6.41 -3.63 14.18
C ASN A 190 -5.73 -2.83 13.06
N GLY A 191 -4.40 -2.69 13.11
CA GLY A 191 -3.60 -1.97 12.12
C GLY A 191 -3.48 -2.69 10.78
N VAL A 192 -2.96 -1.98 9.77
CA VAL A 192 -2.80 -2.50 8.40
C VAL A 192 -1.91 -3.74 8.32
N PHE A 193 -0.91 -3.85 9.19
CA PHE A 193 -0.05 -5.03 9.31
C PHE A 193 -0.83 -6.26 9.79
N ALA A 194 -1.55 -6.13 10.90
CA ALA A 194 -2.35 -7.23 11.45
C ALA A 194 -3.45 -7.67 10.48
N LYS A 195 -4.13 -6.72 9.82
CA LYS A 195 -5.08 -7.01 8.74
C LYS A 195 -4.41 -7.79 7.59
N GLY A 196 -3.22 -7.37 7.16
CA GLY A 196 -2.45 -8.04 6.10
C GLY A 196 -2.04 -9.47 6.47
N ILE A 197 -1.54 -9.68 7.69
CA ILE A 197 -1.18 -11.00 8.22
C ILE A 197 -2.41 -11.92 8.27
N ARG A 198 -3.53 -11.45 8.84
CA ARG A 198 -4.79 -12.21 8.89
C ARG A 198 -5.26 -12.58 7.48
N ALA A 199 -5.16 -11.66 6.52
CA ALA A 199 -5.51 -11.93 5.13
C ALA A 199 -4.60 -12.99 4.48
N TRP A 200 -3.29 -12.97 4.78
CA TRP A 200 -2.34 -13.99 4.33
C TRP A 200 -2.67 -15.35 4.93
N LEU A 201 -2.81 -15.45 6.25
CA LEU A 201 -3.14 -16.69 6.96
C LEU A 201 -4.44 -17.30 6.41
N LYS A 202 -5.48 -16.46 6.26
CA LYS A 202 -6.74 -16.88 5.65
C LYS A 202 -6.52 -17.48 4.26
N GLY A 203 -5.81 -16.75 3.39
CA GLY A 203 -5.49 -17.21 2.03
C GLY A 203 -4.68 -18.51 1.99
N CYS A 204 -3.72 -18.66 2.90
CA CYS A 204 -2.85 -19.82 3.03
C CYS A 204 -3.67 -21.10 3.23
N TYR A 205 -4.58 -21.09 4.21
CA TYR A 205 -5.42 -22.27 4.49
C TYR A 205 -6.53 -22.53 3.46
N PHE A 206 -7.09 -21.49 2.83
CA PHE A 206 -8.09 -21.69 1.78
C PHE A 206 -7.51 -22.30 0.51
N GLN A 207 -6.27 -21.94 0.14
CA GLN A 207 -5.60 -22.53 -1.02
C GLN A 207 -5.20 -23.99 -0.79
N GLY A 208 -4.81 -24.35 0.43
CA GLY A 208 -4.54 -25.75 0.79
C GLY A 208 -5.75 -26.66 0.61
N LYS A 209 -6.94 -26.24 1.06
CA LYS A 209 -8.18 -27.05 0.96
C LYS A 209 -8.62 -27.29 -0.49
N GLY A 210 -8.61 -26.24 -1.33
CA GLY A 210 -9.05 -26.37 -2.73
C GLY A 210 -8.16 -27.27 -3.59
N ARG A 211 -6.90 -27.49 -3.19
CA ARG A 211 -5.95 -28.35 -3.90
C ARG A 211 -6.14 -29.83 -3.56
N ILE A 212 -6.38 -30.14 -2.29
CA ILE A 212 -6.65 -31.52 -1.81
C ILE A 212 -7.92 -32.09 -2.48
N GLU A 213 -8.94 -31.27 -2.70
CA GLU A 213 -10.16 -31.69 -3.40
C GLU A 213 -9.93 -31.96 -4.90
N GLN A 214 -9.07 -31.16 -5.56
CA GLN A 214 -8.70 -31.40 -6.97
C GLN A 214 -7.90 -32.71 -7.15
N GLU A 215 -7.01 -33.04 -6.23
CA GLU A 215 -6.23 -34.29 -6.29
C GLU A 215 -7.09 -35.54 -6.03
N ARG A 216 -8.06 -35.46 -5.12
CA ARG A 216 -9.03 -36.56 -4.88
C ARG A 216 -10.01 -36.73 -6.05
N GLY A 217 -10.46 -35.64 -6.66
CA GLY A 217 -11.33 -35.70 -7.85
C GLY A 217 -10.62 -36.19 -9.12
N GLY A 218 -9.29 -36.00 -9.22
CA GLY A 218 -8.48 -36.48 -10.35
C GLY A 218 -8.19 -37.99 -10.33
N ARG A 219 -8.28 -38.64 -9.15
CA ARG A 219 -7.96 -40.07 -8.99
C ARG A 219 -9.12 -41.01 -9.37
N LEU A 220 -10.35 -40.51 -9.48
CA LEU A 220 -11.56 -41.27 -9.83
C LEU A 220 -11.87 -41.31 -11.33
N LYS A 221 -10.98 -40.83 -12.22
CA LYS A 221 -11.16 -40.83 -13.68
C LYS A 221 -10.16 -41.71 -14.44
N LYS A 222 -9.64 -42.76 -13.80
CA LYS A 222 -8.82 -43.78 -14.45
C LYS A 222 -9.34 -45.17 -14.09
N GLU A 223 -10.51 -45.51 -14.58
CA GLU A 223 -10.93 -46.88 -14.88
C GLU A 223 -11.69 -46.89 -16.20
#